data_AF-A0A0N4U7Z4-F1
#
_entry.id   AF-A0A0N4U7Z4-F1
#
_cell.length_a   1.000
_cell.length_b   1.000
_cell.length_c   1.000
_cell.angle_alpha   90.00
_cell.angle_beta   90.00
_cell.angle_gamma   90.00
#
_symmetry.space_group_name_H-M   'P 1'
#
loop_
_entity.id
_entity.type
_entity.pdbx_description
1 polymer ?
#
loop_
_entity_poly.entity_id
_entity_poly.type
_entity_poly.pdbx_seq_one_letter_code
_entity_poly.pdbx_strand_id
1 'polypeptide(L)'
;MSERNVKSDSEFGSDFNLEKEFRFCDGIVSKLEQESGGAPTFSEELSQCIERLEVLIHEVTARALFSENETIDDIPANYIKYLLLPSFMATLTQNINNPTETRVDILNKAKRYFRSFLEMLHFYKVIDFTLPWIDEDVDMEERQVKSNDIFELRNKKRRMYEQQRQLEQSLKILQTQYDRGEEDDSLLRKLYLTRVRLSALKALSELQMIEQELPLAERMLKIRSGELKADPLVKPPQSRPPFIITRDQIQKKVFGLGYPSVPKMTVNEWYDEMANTGGFANSSSASVVPENKSDDSDDEQVQEEKREKAIKWDEYKDCTFFKV
;
A
#
# COMPACT_ATOMS: atom_id res chain seq x y z
N MET A 1 -22.21 56.97 -24.80
CA MET A 1 -21.14 56.69 -23.81
C MET A 1 -21.79 56.00 -22.62
N SER A 2 -21.67 54.66 -22.53
CA SER A 2 -21.77 53.82 -21.32
C SER A 2 -22.27 52.41 -21.68
N GLU A 3 -21.44 51.63 -22.37
CA GLU A 3 -21.63 50.16 -22.51
C GLU A 3 -20.31 49.42 -22.30
N ARG A 4 -19.45 49.95 -21.41
CA ARG A 4 -18.20 49.29 -21.00
C ARG A 4 -18.10 49.32 -19.48
N ASN A 5 -18.91 48.50 -18.79
CA ASN A 5 -18.57 47.97 -17.45
C ASN A 5 -19.45 46.83 -16.92
N VAL A 6 -20.45 46.32 -17.66
CA VAL A 6 -21.38 45.32 -17.07
C VAL A 6 -20.83 43.89 -17.09
N LYS A 7 -19.96 43.54 -18.05
CA LYS A 7 -19.43 42.16 -18.15
C LYS A 7 -18.40 41.82 -17.07
N SER A 8 -17.59 42.80 -16.64
CA SER A 8 -16.57 42.54 -15.62
C SER A 8 -17.17 42.19 -14.27
N ASP A 9 -18.17 42.96 -13.81
CA ASP A 9 -18.71 42.79 -12.45
C ASP A 9 -19.44 41.46 -12.27
N SER A 10 -20.10 40.94 -13.32
CA SER A 10 -20.72 39.61 -13.29
C SER A 10 -19.70 38.47 -13.38
N GLU A 11 -18.66 38.60 -14.21
CA GLU A 11 -17.61 37.59 -14.34
C GLU A 11 -16.80 37.47 -13.04
N PHE A 12 -16.36 38.62 -12.47
CA PHE A 12 -15.65 38.67 -11.19
C PHE A 12 -16.48 38.08 -10.05
N GLY A 13 -17.78 38.41 -9.97
CA GLY A 13 -18.68 37.83 -8.97
C GLY A 13 -18.84 36.31 -9.13
N SER A 14 -18.86 35.83 -10.38
CA SER A 14 -19.00 34.41 -10.68
C SER A 14 -17.74 33.60 -10.36
N ASP A 15 -16.56 34.14 -10.67
CA ASP A 15 -15.28 33.49 -10.40
C ASP A 15 -14.99 33.44 -8.89
N PHE A 16 -15.34 34.51 -8.17
CA PHE A 16 -15.29 34.53 -6.71
C PHE A 16 -16.19 33.45 -6.10
N ASN A 17 -17.37 33.22 -6.68
CA ASN A 17 -18.26 32.16 -6.24
C ASN A 17 -17.67 30.77 -6.53
N LEU A 18 -17.07 30.58 -7.72
CA LEU A 18 -16.41 29.34 -8.12
C LEU A 18 -15.27 28.96 -7.16
N GLU A 19 -14.44 29.96 -6.80
CA GLU A 19 -13.36 29.80 -5.83
C GLU A 19 -13.89 29.39 -4.45
N LYS A 20 -14.96 30.05 -4.00
CA LYS A 20 -15.56 29.80 -2.69
C LYS A 20 -16.15 28.40 -2.59
N GLU A 21 -16.90 27.96 -3.61
CA GLU A 21 -17.48 26.62 -3.64
C GLU A 21 -16.38 25.55 -3.77
N PHE A 22 -15.33 25.81 -4.56
CA PHE A 22 -14.17 24.92 -4.62
C PHE A 22 -13.52 24.76 -3.24
N ARG A 23 -13.20 25.86 -2.56
CA ARG A 23 -12.58 25.82 -1.22
C ARG A 23 -13.45 25.09 -0.19
N PHE A 24 -14.76 25.24 -0.28
CA PHE A 24 -15.69 24.50 0.57
C PHE A 24 -15.55 22.99 0.34
N CYS A 25 -15.73 22.53 -0.90
CA CYS A 25 -15.63 21.12 -1.25
C CYS A 25 -14.25 20.55 -0.93
N ASP A 26 -13.20 21.32 -1.21
CA ASP A 26 -11.81 20.97 -0.95
C ASP A 26 -11.54 20.74 0.54
N GLY A 27 -12.10 21.58 1.40
CA GLY A 27 -12.01 21.43 2.85
C GLY A 27 -12.69 20.16 3.35
N ILE A 28 -13.86 19.81 2.81
CA ILE A 28 -14.62 18.61 3.19
C ILE A 28 -13.90 17.35 2.74
N VAL A 29 -13.40 17.31 1.50
CA VAL A 29 -12.60 16.17 1.01
C VAL A 29 -11.32 16.02 1.83
N SER A 30 -10.64 17.11 2.16
CA SER A 30 -9.44 17.05 3.00
C SER A 30 -9.70 16.52 4.41
N LYS A 31 -10.85 16.86 5.02
CA LYS A 31 -11.28 16.25 6.31
C LYS A 31 -11.55 14.76 6.15
N LEU A 32 -12.25 14.37 5.09
CA LEU A 32 -12.57 12.96 4.81
C LEU A 32 -11.31 12.11 4.62
N GLU A 33 -10.29 12.63 3.93
CA GLU A 33 -9.01 11.94 3.76
C GLU A 33 -8.22 11.77 5.08
N GLN A 34 -8.44 12.64 6.06
CA GLN A 34 -7.78 12.58 7.38
C GLN A 34 -8.46 11.61 8.34
N GLU A 35 -9.77 11.40 8.22
CA GLU A 35 -10.53 10.45 9.03
C GLU A 35 -10.26 9.00 8.57
N SER A 36 -9.25 8.37 9.16
CA SER A 36 -8.93 6.97 8.86
C SER A 36 -9.91 6.01 9.54
N GLY A 37 -10.74 5.32 8.75
CA GLY A 37 -11.27 4.00 9.10
C GLY A 37 -12.66 3.93 9.78
N GLY A 38 -13.52 4.93 9.61
CA GLY A 38 -14.89 4.90 10.13
C GLY A 38 -15.93 5.42 9.13
N ALA A 39 -17.21 5.18 9.43
CA ALA A 39 -18.30 5.89 8.76
C ALA A 39 -18.14 7.39 9.07
N PRO A 40 -18.21 8.29 8.08
CA PRO A 40 -17.97 9.71 8.28
C PRO A 40 -18.97 10.26 9.30
N THR A 41 -18.46 11.00 10.28
CA THR A 41 -19.30 11.60 11.34
C THR A 41 -20.22 12.70 10.80
N PHE A 42 -19.90 13.22 9.61
CA PHE A 42 -20.53 14.38 8.97
C PHE A 42 -21.28 14.03 7.67
N SER A 43 -22.09 12.95 7.68
CA SER A 43 -22.84 12.52 6.48
C SER A 43 -23.70 13.61 5.84
N GLU A 44 -24.22 14.56 6.60
CA GLU A 44 -24.99 15.69 6.06
C GLU A 44 -24.10 16.69 5.31
N GLU A 45 -22.91 16.99 5.83
CA GLU A 45 -21.93 17.84 5.13
C GLU A 45 -21.47 17.18 3.82
N LEU A 46 -21.36 15.85 3.79
CA LEU A 46 -21.05 15.11 2.56
C LEU A 46 -22.15 15.26 1.50
N SER A 47 -23.43 15.12 1.89
CA SER A 47 -24.55 15.31 0.96
C SER A 47 -24.58 16.74 0.41
N GLN A 48 -24.41 17.75 1.27
CA GLN A 48 -24.33 19.15 0.85
C GLN A 48 -23.12 19.41 -0.06
N CYS A 49 -21.99 18.75 0.20
CA CYS A 49 -20.80 18.85 -0.63
C CYS A 49 -21.01 18.25 -2.02
N ILE A 50 -21.75 17.14 -2.13
CA ILE A 50 -22.09 16.53 -3.43
C ILE A 50 -22.95 17.50 -4.26
N GLU A 51 -24.01 18.06 -3.68
CA GLU A 51 -24.90 19.00 -4.39
C GLU A 51 -24.14 20.23 -4.91
N ARG A 52 -23.27 20.82 -4.06
CA ARG A 52 -22.42 21.96 -4.47
C ARG A 52 -21.40 21.56 -5.53
N LEU A 53 -20.84 20.36 -5.42
CA LEU A 53 -19.86 19.86 -6.37
C LEU A 53 -20.49 19.61 -7.75
N GLU A 54 -21.73 19.14 -7.82
CA GLU A 54 -22.48 19.01 -9.08
C GLU A 54 -22.67 20.36 -9.77
N VAL A 55 -23.07 21.39 -9.02
CA VAL A 55 -23.16 22.77 -9.53
C VAL A 55 -21.79 23.27 -9.99
N LEU A 56 -20.75 23.05 -9.19
CA LEU A 56 -19.39 23.47 -9.50
C LEU A 56 -18.86 22.82 -10.80
N ILE A 57 -19.10 21.53 -10.99
CA ILE A 57 -18.74 20.82 -12.22
C ILE A 57 -19.50 21.41 -13.41
N HIS A 58 -20.81 21.64 -13.28
CA HIS A 58 -21.62 22.25 -14.33
C HIS A 58 -21.10 23.64 -14.74
N GLU A 59 -20.77 24.47 -13.77
CA GLU A 59 -20.23 25.82 -13.94
C GLU A 59 -18.85 25.82 -14.62
N VAL A 60 -17.98 24.85 -14.29
CA VAL A 60 -16.68 24.68 -14.95
C VAL A 60 -16.83 24.22 -16.39
N THR A 61 -17.72 23.26 -16.65
CA THR A 61 -18.03 22.79 -18.00
C THR A 61 -18.67 23.89 -18.85
N ALA A 62 -19.58 24.68 -18.29
CA ALA A 62 -20.24 25.79 -18.98
C ALA A 62 -19.26 26.91 -19.38
N ARG A 63 -18.21 27.13 -18.58
CA ARG A 63 -17.13 28.07 -18.90
C ARG A 63 -16.13 27.54 -19.94
N ALA A 64 -16.20 26.25 -20.30
CA ALA A 64 -15.25 25.60 -21.19
C ALA A 64 -13.79 25.88 -20.81
N LEU A 65 -13.48 25.82 -19.50
CA LEU A 65 -12.13 26.11 -18.97
C LEU A 65 -11.06 25.10 -19.45
N PHE A 66 -11.49 24.02 -20.07
CA PHE A 66 -10.68 22.88 -20.46
C PHE A 66 -11.09 22.48 -21.87
N SER A 67 -10.14 22.49 -22.80
CA SER A 67 -10.36 22.06 -24.19
C SER A 67 -9.67 20.73 -24.48
N GLU A 68 -10.30 19.89 -25.30
CA GLU A 68 -9.79 18.56 -25.67
C GLU A 68 -8.41 18.58 -26.36
N ASN A 69 -8.02 19.72 -26.96
CA ASN A 69 -6.75 19.87 -27.69
C ASN A 69 -5.69 20.67 -26.92
N GLU A 70 -5.91 20.94 -25.64
CA GLU A 70 -4.94 21.65 -24.80
C GLU A 70 -4.02 20.67 -24.06
N THR A 71 -2.83 21.15 -23.75
CA THR A 71 -1.92 20.49 -22.81
C THR A 71 -2.00 21.16 -21.44
N ILE A 72 -1.44 20.52 -20.43
CA ILE A 72 -1.37 21.12 -19.10
C ILE A 72 -0.62 22.47 -19.06
N ASP A 73 0.22 22.76 -20.05
CA ASP A 73 0.95 24.02 -20.15
C ASP A 73 0.05 25.18 -20.64
N ASP A 74 -1.05 24.88 -21.34
CA ASP A 74 -2.00 25.87 -21.85
C ASP A 74 -3.00 26.33 -20.77
N ILE A 75 -3.14 25.57 -19.68
CA ILE A 75 -4.10 25.85 -18.60
C ILE A 75 -3.55 26.89 -17.62
N PRO A 76 -4.24 28.00 -17.33
CA PRO A 76 -3.86 28.94 -16.27
C PRO A 76 -3.73 28.27 -14.89
N ALA A 77 -2.72 28.69 -14.09
CA ALA A 77 -2.40 28.04 -12.81
C ALA A 77 -3.59 27.99 -11.83
N ASN A 78 -4.41 29.04 -11.83
CA ASN A 78 -5.61 29.17 -11.00
C ASN A 78 -6.73 28.18 -11.38
N TYR A 79 -6.74 27.65 -12.61
CA TYR A 79 -7.76 26.72 -13.09
C TYR A 79 -7.37 25.25 -12.95
N ILE A 80 -6.07 24.92 -12.81
CA ILE A 80 -5.57 23.54 -12.65
C ILE A 80 -6.27 22.80 -11.52
N LYS A 81 -6.62 23.49 -10.42
CA LYS A 81 -7.33 22.90 -9.28
C LYS A 81 -8.69 22.30 -9.65
N TYR A 82 -9.38 22.81 -10.68
CA TYR A 82 -10.66 22.30 -11.12
C TYR A 82 -10.54 20.94 -11.84
N LEU A 83 -9.33 20.51 -12.21
CA LEU A 83 -9.09 19.13 -12.66
C LEU A 83 -9.37 18.11 -11.55
N LEU A 84 -9.34 18.51 -10.26
CA LEU A 84 -9.61 17.64 -9.12
C LEU A 84 -11.10 17.28 -8.95
N LEU A 85 -12.02 18.04 -9.57
CA LEU A 85 -13.46 17.91 -9.30
C LEU A 85 -14.02 16.50 -9.53
N PRO A 86 -13.68 15.78 -10.62
CA PRO A 86 -14.19 14.42 -10.80
C PRO A 86 -13.64 13.44 -9.75
N SER A 87 -12.40 13.66 -9.27
CA SER A 87 -11.81 12.88 -8.17
C SER A 87 -12.54 13.14 -6.84
N PHE A 88 -12.91 14.40 -6.57
CA PHE A 88 -13.72 14.74 -5.39
C PHE A 88 -15.09 14.07 -5.46
N MET A 89 -15.73 14.09 -6.64
CA MET A 89 -17.04 13.47 -6.84
C MET A 89 -16.98 11.96 -6.59
N ALA A 90 -15.94 11.30 -7.11
CA ALA A 90 -15.70 9.88 -6.88
C ALA A 90 -15.51 9.55 -5.40
N THR A 91 -14.67 10.33 -4.70
CA THR A 91 -14.36 10.13 -3.28
C THR A 91 -15.59 10.34 -2.39
N LEU A 92 -16.38 11.38 -2.65
CA LEU A 92 -17.60 11.66 -1.88
C LEU A 92 -18.68 10.60 -2.13
N THR A 93 -18.89 10.21 -3.39
CA THR A 93 -19.89 9.19 -3.74
C THR A 93 -19.54 7.82 -3.17
N GLN A 94 -18.26 7.47 -3.08
CA GLN A 94 -17.80 6.21 -2.47
C GLN A 94 -18.00 6.17 -0.95
N ASN A 95 -17.85 7.31 -0.26
CA ASN A 95 -17.82 7.42 1.21
C ASN A 95 -19.14 7.85 1.86
N ILE A 96 -20.13 8.32 1.09
CA ILE A 96 -21.44 8.63 1.65
C ILE A 96 -22.12 7.37 2.19
N ASN A 97 -22.79 7.50 3.34
CA ASN A 97 -23.49 6.40 4.01
C ASN A 97 -24.68 5.93 3.16
N ASN A 98 -24.49 4.85 2.42
CA ASN A 98 -25.49 4.32 1.51
C ASN A 98 -26.04 2.97 1.97
N PRO A 99 -27.32 2.68 1.71
CA PRO A 99 -27.87 1.35 1.88
C PRO A 99 -27.07 0.29 1.08
N THR A 100 -26.98 -0.92 1.63
CA THR A 100 -26.31 -2.05 0.95
C THR A 100 -26.91 -2.35 -0.43
N GLU A 101 -28.21 -2.08 -0.61
CA GLU A 101 -28.96 -2.37 -1.83
C GLU A 101 -28.46 -1.54 -3.03
N THR A 102 -28.06 -0.29 -2.79
CA THR A 102 -27.57 0.62 -3.83
C THR A 102 -26.05 0.59 -3.98
N ARG A 103 -25.34 -0.19 -3.14
CA ARG A 103 -23.87 -0.14 -3.04
C ARG A 103 -23.18 -0.42 -4.38
N VAL A 104 -23.65 -1.41 -5.12
CA VAL A 104 -23.09 -1.78 -6.43
C VAL A 104 -23.20 -0.62 -7.43
N ASP A 105 -24.36 0.05 -7.49
CA ASP A 105 -24.56 1.20 -8.38
C ASP A 105 -23.68 2.38 -8.02
N ILE A 106 -23.51 2.63 -6.72
CA ILE A 106 -22.64 3.69 -6.20
C ILE A 106 -21.17 3.41 -6.52
N LEU A 107 -20.70 2.17 -6.31
CA LEU A 107 -19.36 1.76 -6.66
C LEU A 107 -19.11 1.91 -8.17
N ASN A 108 -20.08 1.55 -9.00
CA ASN A 108 -20.01 1.75 -10.44
C ASN A 108 -19.99 3.25 -10.83
N LYS A 109 -20.74 4.11 -10.14
CA LYS A 109 -20.67 5.57 -10.33
C LYS A 109 -19.29 6.12 -9.94
N ALA A 110 -18.80 5.80 -8.74
CA ALA A 110 -17.47 6.21 -8.28
C ALA A 110 -16.36 5.74 -9.24
N LYS A 111 -16.45 4.49 -9.71
CA LYS A 111 -15.57 3.92 -10.74
C LYS A 111 -15.57 4.76 -12.03
N ARG A 112 -16.73 5.18 -12.53
CA ARG A 112 -16.84 6.04 -13.72
C ARG A 112 -16.18 7.40 -13.49
N TYR A 113 -16.41 8.02 -12.33
CA TYR A 113 -15.80 9.31 -12.00
C TYR A 113 -14.27 9.24 -11.86
N PHE A 114 -13.73 8.21 -11.20
CA PHE A 114 -12.28 8.00 -11.13
C PHE A 114 -11.65 7.74 -12.50
N ARG A 115 -12.32 6.96 -13.36
CA ARG A 115 -11.84 6.71 -14.73
C ARG A 115 -11.83 7.98 -15.56
N SER A 116 -12.93 8.73 -15.54
CA SER A 116 -13.02 10.03 -16.24
C SER A 116 -11.94 11.00 -15.74
N PHE A 117 -11.68 11.05 -14.43
CA PHE A 117 -10.57 11.83 -13.88
C PHE A 117 -9.22 11.43 -14.47
N LEU A 118 -8.89 10.12 -14.45
CA LEU A 118 -7.61 9.62 -14.93
C LEU A 118 -7.45 9.77 -16.45
N GLU A 119 -8.51 9.53 -17.22
CA GLU A 119 -8.57 9.78 -18.67
C GLU A 119 -8.27 11.24 -18.98
N MET A 120 -8.92 12.17 -18.28
CA MET A 120 -8.65 13.61 -18.43
C MET A 120 -7.19 13.93 -18.15
N LEU A 121 -6.61 13.43 -17.05
CA LEU A 121 -5.20 13.67 -16.75
C LEU A 121 -4.24 13.06 -17.77
N HIS A 122 -4.60 11.92 -18.35
CA HIS A 122 -3.84 11.29 -19.43
C HIS A 122 -3.87 12.16 -20.70
N PHE A 123 -5.05 12.65 -21.11
CA PHE A 123 -5.20 13.55 -22.27
C PHE A 123 -4.39 14.84 -22.12
N TYR A 124 -4.41 15.47 -20.94
CA TYR A 124 -3.60 16.67 -20.66
C TYR A 124 -2.10 16.39 -20.41
N LYS A 125 -1.66 15.13 -20.47
CA LYS A 125 -0.28 14.69 -20.21
C LYS A 125 0.23 15.08 -18.81
N VAL A 126 -0.66 15.05 -17.82
CA VAL A 126 -0.30 15.31 -16.41
C VAL A 126 0.36 14.09 -15.77
N ILE A 127 -0.07 12.90 -16.20
CA ILE A 127 0.41 11.59 -15.76
C ILE A 127 1.15 10.89 -16.91
N ASP A 128 2.24 10.20 -16.57
CA ASP A 128 3.11 9.52 -17.54
C ASP A 128 2.83 8.02 -17.66
N PHE A 129 1.91 7.48 -16.85
CA PHE A 129 1.57 6.05 -16.88
C PHE A 129 0.41 5.77 -17.82
N THR A 130 0.45 4.58 -18.43
CA THR A 130 -0.59 4.04 -19.30
C THR A 130 -1.80 3.60 -18.48
N LEU A 131 -2.98 3.75 -19.07
CA LEU A 131 -4.24 3.35 -18.44
C LEU A 131 -4.72 2.05 -19.10
N PRO A 132 -4.90 0.95 -18.32
CA PRO A 132 -5.17 -0.37 -18.89
C PRO A 132 -6.41 -0.46 -19.79
N TRP A 133 -7.35 0.48 -19.64
CA TRP A 133 -8.59 0.52 -20.42
C TRP A 133 -8.59 1.55 -21.55
N ILE A 134 -7.53 2.35 -21.69
CA ILE A 134 -7.34 3.27 -22.83
C ILE A 134 -6.46 2.61 -23.87
N ASP A 135 -5.37 1.99 -23.42
CA ASP A 135 -4.41 1.35 -24.31
C ASP A 135 -4.90 -0.08 -24.61
N GLU A 136 -5.60 -0.26 -25.73
CA GLU A 136 -6.08 -1.57 -26.23
C GLU A 136 -4.95 -2.61 -26.33
N ASP A 137 -3.70 -2.15 -26.47
CA ASP A 137 -2.50 -2.99 -26.60
C ASP A 137 -2.06 -3.68 -25.30
N VAL A 138 -2.54 -3.25 -24.12
CA VAL A 138 -2.09 -3.79 -22.83
C VAL A 138 -2.84 -5.05 -22.41
N ASP A 139 -4.07 -5.23 -22.91
CA ASP A 139 -5.00 -6.25 -22.40
C ASP A 139 -4.62 -7.71 -22.76
N MET A 140 -3.76 -7.90 -23.78
CA MET A 140 -3.46 -9.23 -24.32
C MET A 140 -2.21 -9.90 -23.73
N GLU A 141 -1.20 -9.13 -23.30
CA GLU A 141 0.08 -9.70 -22.84
C GLU A 141 0.21 -9.77 -21.30
N GLU A 142 -0.37 -8.84 -20.55
CA GLU A 142 -0.22 -8.81 -19.08
C GLU A 142 -0.97 -9.94 -18.35
N ARG A 143 -2.01 -10.54 -18.95
CA ARG A 143 -2.81 -11.59 -18.26
C ARG A 143 -2.10 -12.95 -18.18
N GLN A 144 -0.93 -13.14 -18.78
CA GLN A 144 -0.26 -14.44 -18.86
C GLN A 144 1.09 -14.58 -18.13
N VAL A 145 1.55 -13.59 -17.37
CA VAL A 145 2.84 -13.72 -16.67
C VAL A 145 2.67 -14.41 -15.32
N LYS A 146 3.06 -15.69 -15.31
CA LYS A 146 3.13 -16.57 -14.14
C LYS A 146 4.34 -16.20 -13.27
N SER A 147 4.17 -16.28 -11.94
CA SER A 147 5.16 -16.28 -10.84
C SER A 147 6.23 -15.17 -10.74
N ASN A 148 6.87 -14.74 -11.83
CA ASN A 148 7.79 -13.58 -11.82
C ASN A 148 7.03 -12.26 -11.55
N ASP A 149 5.74 -12.28 -11.85
CA ASP A 149 4.79 -11.19 -11.74
C ASP A 149 4.57 -10.75 -10.27
N ILE A 150 4.72 -11.64 -9.28
CA ILE A 150 4.54 -11.25 -7.86
C ILE A 150 5.63 -10.26 -7.42
N PHE A 151 6.88 -10.50 -7.82
CA PHE A 151 8.00 -9.62 -7.48
C PHE A 151 7.87 -8.27 -8.21
N GLU A 152 7.48 -8.30 -9.49
CA GLU A 152 7.25 -7.09 -10.28
C GLU A 152 6.06 -6.28 -9.78
N LEU A 153 4.92 -6.91 -9.47
CA LEU A 153 3.75 -6.27 -8.88
C LEU A 153 4.06 -5.68 -7.50
N ARG A 154 4.83 -6.39 -6.67
CA ARG A 154 5.31 -5.87 -5.38
C ARG A 154 6.23 -4.66 -5.57
N ASN A 155 7.14 -4.71 -6.54
CA ASN A 155 8.04 -3.60 -6.85
C ASN A 155 7.29 -2.40 -7.44
N LYS A 156 6.29 -2.63 -8.31
CA LYS A 156 5.39 -1.61 -8.85
C LYS A 156 4.64 -0.93 -7.70
N LYS A 157 4.04 -1.70 -6.80
CA LYS A 157 3.37 -1.17 -5.60
C LYS A 157 4.32 -0.37 -4.70
N ARG A 158 5.55 -0.85 -4.51
CA ARG A 158 6.58 -0.12 -3.75
C ARG A 158 6.94 1.21 -4.41
N ARG A 159 7.20 1.23 -5.72
CA ARG A 159 7.51 2.46 -6.48
C ARG A 159 6.36 3.47 -6.41
N MET A 160 5.12 3.00 -6.56
CA MET A 160 3.93 3.85 -6.45
C MET A 160 3.82 4.46 -5.05
N TYR A 161 4.05 3.69 -4.00
CA TYR A 161 4.03 4.18 -2.62
C TYR A 161 5.16 5.19 -2.35
N GLU A 162 6.37 4.96 -2.89
CA GLU A 162 7.49 5.90 -2.81
C GLU A 162 7.16 7.22 -3.52
N GLN A 163 6.60 7.18 -4.73
CA GLN A 163 6.15 8.36 -5.47
C GLN A 163 5.05 9.11 -4.71
N GLN A 164 4.06 8.40 -4.18
CA GLN A 164 3.00 8.99 -3.36
C GLN A 164 3.59 9.75 -2.17
N ARG A 165 4.52 9.15 -1.43
CA ARG A 165 5.19 9.81 -0.30
C ARG A 165 6.00 11.03 -0.71
N GLN A 166 6.70 10.97 -1.83
CA GLN A 166 7.46 12.12 -2.36
C GLN A 166 6.54 13.27 -2.74
N LEU A 167 5.39 12.97 -3.35
CA LEU A 167 4.38 13.97 -3.68
C LEU A 167 3.71 14.55 -2.43
N GLU A 168 3.40 13.74 -1.41
CA GLU A 168 2.86 14.23 -0.13
C GLU A 168 3.85 15.17 0.58
N GLN A 169 5.14 14.81 0.61
CA GLN A 169 6.18 15.65 1.20
C GLN A 169 6.36 16.96 0.43
N SER A 170 6.44 16.88 -0.91
CA SER A 170 6.59 18.07 -1.74
C SER A 170 5.36 18.97 -1.67
N LEU A 171 4.14 18.41 -1.64
CA LEU A 171 2.91 19.15 -1.43
C LEU A 171 2.91 19.90 -0.09
N LYS A 172 3.33 19.25 0.99
CA LYS A 172 3.42 19.90 2.32
C LYS A 172 4.40 21.08 2.33
N ILE A 173 5.55 20.94 1.64
CA ILE A 173 6.54 22.03 1.51
C ILE A 173 5.95 23.19 0.71
N LEU A 174 5.34 22.90 -0.44
CA LEU A 174 4.72 23.89 -1.32
C LEU A 174 3.58 24.63 -0.62
N GLN A 175 2.74 23.91 0.12
CA GLN A 175 1.68 24.52 0.93
C GLN A 175 2.26 25.47 1.99
N THR A 176 3.35 25.05 2.66
CA THR A 176 4.01 25.91 3.66
C THR A 176 4.60 27.17 3.03
N GLN A 177 5.12 27.11 1.80
CA GLN A 177 5.62 28.27 1.06
C GLN A 177 4.47 29.21 0.66
N TYR A 178 3.38 28.63 0.16
CA TYR A 178 2.17 29.37 -0.19
C TYR A 178 1.59 30.12 1.02
N ASP A 179 1.45 29.45 2.17
CA ASP A 179 0.91 30.05 3.40
C ASP A 179 1.81 31.15 3.99
N ARG A 180 3.10 31.18 3.63
CA ARG A 180 4.04 32.26 4.02
C ARG A 180 3.89 33.52 3.17
N GLY A 181 3.02 33.52 2.16
CA GLY A 181 2.78 34.64 1.27
C GLY A 181 3.71 34.69 0.05
N GLU A 182 4.38 33.59 -0.29
CA GLU A 182 5.07 33.43 -1.58
C GLU A 182 4.02 33.16 -2.68
N GLU A 183 3.09 34.10 -2.90
CA GLU A 183 1.98 33.99 -3.85
C GLU A 183 2.44 34.20 -5.31
N ASP A 184 3.41 33.40 -5.75
CA ASP A 184 3.87 33.38 -7.13
C ASP A 184 3.01 32.41 -7.97
N ASP A 185 2.63 32.82 -9.18
CA ASP A 185 1.87 31.97 -10.13
C ASP A 185 2.60 30.65 -10.43
N SER A 186 3.93 30.68 -10.50
CA SER A 186 4.78 29.49 -10.67
C SER A 186 4.67 28.54 -9.48
N LEU A 187 4.64 29.09 -8.25
CA LEU A 187 4.47 28.29 -7.03
C LEU A 187 3.06 27.68 -6.99
N LEU A 188 2.04 28.47 -7.33
CA LEU A 188 0.64 28.03 -7.39
C LEU A 188 0.44 26.89 -8.40
N ARG A 189 1.00 27.04 -9.60
CA ARG A 189 0.98 25.99 -10.64
C ARG A 189 1.63 24.71 -10.11
N LYS A 190 2.81 24.81 -9.52
CA LYS A 190 3.52 23.65 -8.97
C LYS A 190 2.75 22.97 -7.83
N LEU A 191 2.12 23.75 -6.96
CA LEU A 191 1.28 23.26 -5.86
C LEU A 191 0.11 22.44 -6.40
N TYR A 192 -0.69 22.99 -7.31
CA TYR A 192 -1.85 22.28 -7.83
C TYR A 192 -1.47 21.08 -8.71
N LEU A 193 -0.41 21.17 -9.53
CA LEU A 193 0.06 20.01 -10.29
C LEU A 193 0.54 18.87 -9.41
N THR A 194 1.27 19.19 -8.33
CA THR A 194 1.71 18.20 -7.35
C THR A 194 0.50 17.52 -6.71
N ARG A 195 -0.52 18.31 -6.37
CA ARG A 195 -1.78 17.82 -5.79
C ARG A 195 -2.55 16.91 -6.75
N VAL A 196 -2.69 17.31 -8.01
CA VAL A 196 -3.36 16.53 -9.06
C VAL A 196 -2.64 15.21 -9.31
N ARG A 197 -1.30 15.21 -9.36
CA ARG A 197 -0.53 13.97 -9.49
C ARG A 197 -0.71 13.06 -8.28
N LEU A 198 -0.71 13.62 -7.07
CA LEU A 198 -0.97 12.86 -5.85
C LEU A 198 -2.36 12.22 -5.87
N SER A 199 -3.39 12.99 -6.24
CA SER A 199 -4.75 12.47 -6.32
C SER A 199 -4.91 11.44 -7.44
N ALA A 200 -4.13 11.50 -8.52
CA ALA A 200 -4.08 10.44 -9.54
C ALA A 200 -3.58 9.11 -8.98
N LEU A 201 -2.49 9.11 -8.18
CA LEU A 201 -1.99 7.90 -7.53
C LEU A 201 -3.00 7.33 -6.53
N LYS A 202 -3.65 8.21 -5.74
CA LYS A 202 -4.73 7.81 -4.83
C LYS A 202 -5.91 7.20 -5.59
N ALA A 203 -6.35 7.85 -6.67
CA ALA A 203 -7.46 7.38 -7.51
C ALA A 203 -7.20 5.99 -8.10
N LEU A 204 -5.96 5.67 -8.50
CA LEU A 204 -5.60 4.31 -8.92
C LEU A 204 -5.76 3.29 -7.79
N SER A 205 -5.31 3.65 -6.58
CA SER A 205 -5.46 2.77 -5.41
C SER A 205 -6.92 2.56 -5.03
N GLU A 206 -7.73 3.62 -5.07
CA GLU A 206 -9.17 3.55 -4.82
C GLU A 206 -9.90 2.72 -5.88
N LEU A 207 -9.53 2.87 -7.15
CA LEU A 207 -10.08 2.06 -8.23
C LEU A 207 -9.81 0.57 -8.02
N GLN A 208 -8.59 0.22 -7.58
CA GLN A 208 -8.25 -1.16 -7.22
C GLN A 208 -9.10 -1.67 -6.04
N MET A 209 -9.32 -0.84 -5.02
CA MET A 209 -10.18 -1.21 -3.88
C MET A 209 -11.64 -1.41 -4.33
N ILE A 210 -12.17 -0.53 -5.18
CA ILE A 210 -13.51 -0.65 -5.75
C ILE A 210 -13.65 -1.95 -6.55
N GLU A 211 -12.64 -2.30 -7.35
CA GLU A 211 -12.68 -3.54 -8.14
C GLU A 211 -12.68 -4.81 -7.28
N GLN A 212 -12.02 -4.78 -6.12
CA GLN A 212 -12.07 -5.87 -5.14
C GLN A 212 -13.40 -5.89 -4.36
N GLU A 213 -13.99 -4.72 -4.12
CA GLU A 213 -15.25 -4.60 -3.38
C GLU A 213 -16.47 -4.99 -4.21
N LEU A 214 -16.52 -4.64 -5.50
CA LEU A 214 -17.64 -4.93 -6.40
C LEU A 214 -18.16 -6.38 -6.31
N PRO A 215 -17.33 -7.44 -6.48
CA PRO A 215 -17.82 -8.82 -6.38
C PRO A 215 -18.33 -9.18 -4.98
N LEU A 216 -17.78 -8.56 -3.93
CA LEU A 216 -18.24 -8.76 -2.55
C LEU A 216 -19.60 -8.09 -2.33
N ALA A 217 -19.77 -6.86 -2.83
CA ALA A 217 -21.03 -6.12 -2.76
C ALA A 217 -22.15 -6.83 -3.53
N GLU A 218 -21.86 -7.34 -4.74
CA GLU A 218 -22.80 -8.17 -5.51
C GLU A 218 -23.17 -9.45 -4.77
N ARG A 219 -22.18 -10.13 -4.17
CA ARG A 219 -22.43 -11.32 -3.35
C ARG A 219 -23.31 -11.01 -2.15
N MET A 220 -23.05 -9.90 -1.45
CA MET A 220 -23.86 -9.45 -0.32
C MET A 220 -25.30 -9.14 -0.73
N LEU A 221 -25.50 -8.51 -1.90
CA LEU A 221 -26.83 -8.24 -2.44
C LEU A 221 -27.60 -9.54 -2.71
N LYS A 222 -26.96 -10.53 -3.35
CA LYS A 222 -27.54 -11.86 -3.62
C LYS A 222 -27.85 -12.68 -2.36
N ILE A 223 -27.04 -12.53 -1.31
CA ILE A 223 -27.32 -13.16 -0.01
C ILE A 223 -28.55 -12.50 0.64
N ARG A 224 -28.65 -11.17 0.57
CA ARG A 224 -29.78 -10.41 1.12
C ARG A 224 -31.09 -10.64 0.36
N SER A 225 -31.04 -10.82 -0.96
CA SER A 225 -32.21 -11.21 -1.77
C SER A 225 -32.64 -12.67 -1.55
N GLY A 226 -31.82 -13.47 -0.87
CA GLY A 226 -32.09 -14.89 -0.61
C GLY A 226 -31.72 -15.84 -1.76
N GLU A 227 -31.14 -15.33 -2.86
CA GLU A 227 -30.68 -16.14 -3.99
C GLU A 227 -29.47 -17.01 -3.63
N LEU A 228 -28.60 -16.51 -2.75
CA LEU A 228 -27.42 -17.23 -2.27
C LEU A 228 -27.48 -17.47 -0.76
N LYS A 229 -27.07 -18.68 -0.34
CA LYS A 229 -26.87 -18.99 1.08
C LYS A 229 -25.54 -18.37 1.54
N ALA A 230 -25.56 -17.71 2.69
CA ALA A 230 -24.33 -17.28 3.35
C ALA A 230 -23.43 -18.51 3.60
N ASP A 231 -22.12 -18.35 3.41
CA ASP A 231 -21.18 -19.40 3.79
C ASP A 231 -21.40 -19.73 5.27
N PRO A 232 -21.44 -21.03 5.64
CA PRO A 232 -21.49 -21.39 7.05
C PRO A 232 -20.29 -20.73 7.74
N LEU A 233 -20.54 -20.04 8.86
CA LEU A 233 -19.49 -19.51 9.71
C LEU A 233 -18.56 -20.68 10.06
N VAL A 234 -17.41 -20.76 9.39
CA VAL A 234 -16.35 -21.68 9.78
C VAL A 234 -15.98 -21.24 11.18
N LYS A 235 -16.38 -22.03 12.19
CA LYS A 235 -15.96 -21.77 13.57
C LYS A 235 -14.46 -21.54 13.52
N PRO A 236 -13.93 -20.45 14.11
CA PRO A 236 -12.51 -20.19 14.05
C PRO A 236 -11.80 -21.48 14.48
N PRO A 237 -10.79 -21.95 13.73
CA PRO A 237 -10.08 -23.15 14.13
C PRO A 237 -9.65 -22.94 15.58
N GLN A 238 -9.96 -23.91 16.45
CA GLN A 238 -9.61 -23.85 17.86
C GLN A 238 -8.17 -23.34 17.97
N SER A 239 -7.95 -22.32 18.81
CA SER A 239 -6.66 -21.64 18.94
C SER A 239 -5.54 -22.67 18.95
N ARG A 240 -4.76 -22.75 17.86
CA ARG A 240 -3.57 -23.60 17.86
C ARG A 240 -2.68 -23.07 18.99
N PRO A 241 -2.14 -23.93 19.86
CA PRO A 241 -1.28 -23.44 20.94
C PRO A 241 -0.14 -22.60 20.33
N PRO A 242 0.31 -21.54 21.01
CA PRO A 242 1.32 -20.64 20.48
C PRO A 242 2.57 -21.46 20.12
N PHE A 243 3.05 -21.31 18.89
CA PHE A 243 4.33 -21.87 18.48
C PHE A 243 5.44 -21.02 19.12
N ILE A 244 6.10 -21.55 20.15
CA ILE A 244 7.30 -20.94 20.73
C ILE A 244 8.42 -21.09 19.70
N ILE A 245 8.72 -20.04 18.95
CA ILE A 245 9.88 -20.02 18.06
C ILE A 245 11.09 -19.62 18.92
N THR A 246 11.68 -20.54 19.69
CA THR A 246 12.94 -20.23 20.40
C THR A 246 13.69 -21.48 20.81
N ARG A 247 14.91 -21.66 20.27
CA ARG A 247 16.09 -22.37 20.83
C ARG A 247 15.91 -23.70 21.61
N ASP A 248 14.78 -24.38 21.49
CA ASP A 248 14.45 -25.56 22.28
C ASP A 248 15.45 -26.69 22.08
N GLN A 249 16.04 -26.86 20.90
CA GLN A 249 17.01 -27.94 20.73
C GLN A 249 18.30 -27.73 21.54
N ILE A 250 18.79 -26.49 21.63
CA ILE A 250 20.00 -26.18 22.41
C ILE A 250 19.66 -26.10 23.89
N GLN A 251 18.56 -25.43 24.24
CA GLN A 251 18.12 -25.33 25.63
C GLN A 251 17.72 -26.69 26.22
N LYS A 252 17.10 -27.58 25.43
CA LYS A 252 16.77 -28.97 25.82
C LYS A 252 17.99 -29.87 25.88
N LYS A 253 19.09 -29.56 25.16
CA LYS A 253 20.39 -30.24 25.34
C LYS A 253 21.07 -29.85 26.65
N VAL A 254 20.94 -28.59 27.07
CA VAL A 254 21.64 -28.06 28.26
C VAL A 254 20.82 -28.24 29.56
N PHE A 255 19.51 -27.99 29.51
CA PHE A 255 18.60 -28.06 30.67
C PHE A 255 17.57 -29.19 30.59
N GLY A 256 17.41 -29.80 29.41
CA GLY A 256 16.42 -30.86 29.19
C GLY A 256 17.02 -32.26 29.31
N LEU A 257 16.12 -33.24 29.26
CA LEU A 257 16.26 -34.69 29.39
C LEU A 257 17.24 -35.38 28.39
N GLY A 258 18.24 -34.68 27.86
CA GLY A 258 19.11 -35.10 26.76
C GLY A 258 20.57 -35.38 27.13
N TYR A 259 21.02 -35.05 28.35
CA TYR A 259 22.16 -35.73 28.97
C TYR A 259 21.60 -36.84 29.87
N PRO A 260 22.23 -38.04 29.92
CA PRO A 260 21.81 -39.05 30.88
C PRO A 260 21.98 -38.45 32.27
N SER A 261 20.88 -38.01 32.88
CA SER A 261 20.88 -37.38 34.21
C SER A 261 21.30 -38.35 35.31
N VAL A 262 21.47 -39.62 34.94
CA VAL A 262 21.87 -40.70 35.82
C VAL A 262 23.34 -41.01 35.53
N PRO A 263 24.24 -40.80 36.49
CA PRO A 263 25.60 -41.33 36.43
C PRO A 263 25.53 -42.83 36.09
N LYS A 264 26.24 -43.24 35.02
CA LYS A 264 26.25 -44.64 34.55
C LYS A 264 27.15 -45.57 35.37
N MET A 265 28.04 -44.99 36.16
CA MET A 265 29.01 -45.70 36.98
C MET A 265 28.96 -45.13 38.39
N THR A 266 29.22 -45.97 39.38
CA THR A 266 29.44 -45.49 40.74
C THR A 266 30.83 -44.87 40.87
N VAL A 267 31.05 -44.04 41.91
CA VAL A 267 32.37 -43.45 42.17
C VAL A 267 33.44 -44.54 42.32
N ASN A 268 33.11 -45.66 42.96
CA ASN A 268 34.04 -46.78 43.15
C ASN A 268 34.36 -47.50 41.83
N GLU A 269 33.34 -47.74 41.01
CA GLU A 269 33.49 -48.38 39.70
C GLU A 269 34.38 -47.54 38.76
N TRP A 270 34.26 -46.21 38.84
CA TRP A 270 35.18 -45.28 38.17
C TRP A 270 36.61 -45.34 38.72
N TYR A 271 36.77 -45.45 40.04
CA TYR A 271 38.10 -45.59 40.67
C TYR A 271 38.77 -46.90 40.25
N ASP A 272 38.02 -48.00 40.21
CA ASP A 272 38.51 -49.31 39.77
C ASP A 272 38.89 -49.29 38.29
N GLU A 273 38.08 -48.63 37.45
CA GLU A 273 38.40 -48.41 36.03
C GLU A 273 39.68 -47.58 35.89
N MET A 274 39.78 -46.42 36.54
CA MET A 274 40.99 -45.57 36.52
C MET A 274 42.23 -46.28 37.08
N ALA A 275 42.09 -47.11 38.11
CA ALA A 275 43.20 -47.91 38.65
C ALA A 275 43.64 -48.99 37.66
N ASN A 276 42.70 -49.67 37.01
CA ASN A 276 42.97 -50.69 35.98
C ASN A 276 43.54 -50.08 34.70
N THR A 277 43.02 -48.94 34.25
CA THR A 277 43.50 -48.20 33.07
C THR A 277 44.83 -47.48 33.35
N GLY A 278 45.31 -47.49 34.61
CA GLY A 278 46.58 -46.87 34.99
C GLY A 278 46.53 -45.34 35.11
N GLY A 279 45.34 -44.74 35.16
CA GLY A 279 45.14 -43.29 35.30
C GLY A 279 45.67 -42.72 36.63
N PHE A 280 45.82 -43.55 37.66
CA PHE A 280 46.46 -43.15 38.93
C PHE A 280 47.96 -43.43 39.00
N ALA A 281 48.54 -44.14 38.02
CA ALA A 281 49.96 -44.49 38.03
C ALA A 281 50.81 -43.48 37.26
N ASN A 282 50.85 -42.22 37.70
CA ASN A 282 52.09 -41.41 37.74
C ASN A 282 51.87 -40.03 38.41
N SER A 283 51.32 -39.96 39.63
CA SER A 283 51.34 -38.70 40.39
C SER A 283 52.71 -38.35 40.98
N SER A 284 53.77 -39.06 40.58
CA SER A 284 55.14 -38.76 40.98
C SER A 284 56.15 -39.00 39.85
N SER A 285 55.97 -38.36 38.68
CA SER A 285 57.05 -37.79 37.83
C SER A 285 56.60 -37.47 36.39
N ALA A 286 56.82 -36.22 35.98
CA ALA A 286 57.03 -35.77 34.59
C ALA A 286 55.91 -35.89 33.53
N SER A 287 55.40 -34.70 33.17
CA SER A 287 55.00 -34.21 31.85
C SER A 287 55.13 -35.16 30.65
N VAL A 288 53.99 -35.62 30.11
CA VAL A 288 53.81 -35.76 28.66
C VAL A 288 52.37 -35.35 28.34
N VAL A 289 52.24 -34.21 27.66
CA VAL A 289 51.00 -33.78 27.01
C VAL A 289 50.75 -34.74 25.84
N PRO A 290 49.58 -35.40 25.74
CA PRO A 290 49.31 -36.28 24.63
C PRO A 290 49.03 -35.45 23.38
N GLU A 291 50.04 -35.44 22.51
CA GLU A 291 50.02 -34.94 21.15
C GLU A 291 49.21 -35.92 20.28
N ASN A 292 47.96 -35.59 19.96
CA ASN A 292 47.17 -36.32 18.95
C ASN A 292 46.94 -35.45 17.71
N LYS A 293 48.00 -35.44 16.89
CA LYS A 293 48.10 -35.43 15.43
C LYS A 293 46.84 -35.08 14.61
N SER A 294 46.94 -33.91 13.98
CA SER A 294 46.75 -33.62 12.55
C SER A 294 46.33 -34.75 11.61
N ASP A 295 45.19 -34.55 10.94
CA ASP A 295 44.97 -34.99 9.55
C ASP A 295 44.26 -33.82 8.83
N ASP A 296 45.02 -33.10 8.00
CA ASP A 296 44.77 -31.74 7.47
C ASP A 296 44.67 -31.76 5.94
N SER A 297 43.81 -32.61 5.37
CA SER A 297 43.65 -32.68 3.90
C SER A 297 42.24 -32.86 3.35
N ASP A 298 41.19 -32.83 4.17
CA ASP A 298 39.79 -32.91 3.70
C ASP A 298 38.95 -31.67 4.05
N ASP A 299 39.56 -30.62 4.61
CA ASP A 299 38.83 -29.48 5.17
C ASP A 299 38.19 -28.57 4.11
N GLU A 300 38.76 -28.42 2.91
CA GLU A 300 38.20 -27.54 1.88
C GLU A 300 36.88 -28.07 1.32
N GLN A 301 36.80 -29.37 1.04
CA GLN A 301 35.60 -29.99 0.47
C GLN A 301 34.45 -29.97 1.49
N VAL A 302 34.78 -30.20 2.78
CA VAL A 302 33.83 -30.07 3.89
C VAL A 302 33.36 -28.61 4.07
N GLN A 303 34.23 -27.63 3.88
CA GLN A 303 33.86 -26.21 3.92
C GLN A 303 32.99 -25.79 2.74
N GLU A 304 33.26 -26.30 1.54
CA GLU A 304 32.46 -25.99 0.36
C GLU A 304 31.05 -26.59 0.45
N GLU A 305 30.93 -27.85 0.88
CA GLU A 305 29.61 -28.44 1.15
C GLU A 305 28.82 -27.66 2.21
N LYS A 306 29.49 -27.08 3.22
CA LYS A 306 28.84 -26.23 4.22
C LYS A 306 28.33 -24.93 3.59
N ARG A 307 29.10 -24.33 2.67
CA ARG A 307 28.68 -23.13 1.92
C ARG A 307 27.48 -23.42 1.02
N GLU A 308 27.51 -24.52 0.25
CA GLU A 308 26.39 -24.92 -0.62
C GLU A 308 25.11 -25.21 0.17
N LYS A 309 25.23 -25.90 1.33
CA LYS A 309 24.09 -26.18 2.21
C LYS A 309 23.48 -24.89 2.79
N ALA A 310 24.30 -23.88 3.08
CA ALA A 310 23.82 -22.58 3.56
C ALA A 310 23.06 -21.83 2.47
N ILE A 311 23.59 -21.79 1.23
CA ILE A 311 22.93 -21.15 0.08
C ILE A 311 21.56 -21.80 -0.18
N LYS A 312 21.52 -23.14 -0.25
CA LYS A 312 20.29 -23.89 -0.50
C LYS A 312 19.23 -23.69 0.59
N TRP A 313 19.67 -23.45 1.82
CA TRP A 313 18.78 -23.17 2.95
C TRP A 313 18.19 -21.76 2.89
N ASP A 314 18.97 -20.76 2.48
CA ASP A 314 18.49 -19.40 2.26
C ASP A 314 17.49 -19.35 1.09
N GLU A 315 17.75 -20.06 -0.01
CA GLU A 315 16.78 -20.18 -1.13
C GLU A 315 15.46 -20.82 -0.70
N TYR A 316 15.51 -21.87 0.13
CA TYR A 316 14.32 -22.53 0.67
C TYR A 316 13.50 -21.61 1.58
N LYS A 317 14.17 -20.85 2.46
CA LYS A 317 13.55 -19.85 3.35
C LYS A 317 12.79 -18.81 2.54
N ASP A 318 13.43 -18.28 1.50
CA ASP A 318 12.82 -17.27 0.65
C ASP A 318 11.64 -17.85 -0.15
N CYS A 319 11.72 -19.09 -0.64
CA CYS A 319 10.62 -19.70 -1.41
C CYS A 319 9.43 -20.16 -0.55
N THR A 320 9.65 -20.50 0.72
CA THR A 320 8.58 -21.02 1.60
C THR A 320 7.84 -19.94 2.36
N PHE A 321 8.49 -18.81 2.69
CA PHE A 321 7.80 -17.69 3.34
C PHE A 321 6.70 -17.08 2.45
N PHE A 322 6.74 -17.28 1.13
CA PHE A 322 5.73 -16.80 0.19
C PHE A 322 4.65 -17.83 -0.22
N LYS A 323 4.62 -19.03 0.39
CA LYS A 323 3.64 -20.10 0.04
C LYS A 323 2.58 -20.39 1.12
N VAL A 324 2.37 -19.47 2.07
CA VAL A 324 1.19 -19.46 2.96
C VAL A 324 0.38 -18.23 2.62
#